data_AF-A0A8J7KTR7-F1
#
_entry.id   AF-A0A8J7KTR7-F1
#
_cell.length_a   1.000
_cell.length_b   1.000
_cell.length_c   1.000
_cell.angle_alpha   90.00
_cell.angle_beta   90.00
_cell.angle_gamma   90.00
#
_symmetry.space_group_name_H-M   'P 1'
#
loop_
_entity.id
_entity.type
_entity.pdbx_description
1 polymer ?
#
loop_
_entity_poly.entity_id
_entity_poly.type
_entity_poly.pdbx_seq_one_letter_code
_entity_poly.pdbx_strand_id
1 'polypeptide(L)'
;MSKIFNTGFTKEFLDDVAEQRDQMYICISEANRADEFSTFNDIEIARAQLHEAKGMYAVLSGLGFLSDIDKETISKELERLTEKLIYIRREKHRMNGILMRTR
;
A
#
# COMPACT_ATOMS: atom_id res chain seq x y z
N MET A 1 43.96 -10.74 -18.97
CA MET A 1 42.48 -10.66 -19.04
C MET A 1 41.92 -10.70 -17.63
N SER A 2 41.29 -9.61 -17.19
CA SER A 2 40.00 -9.63 -16.51
C SER A 2 39.58 -8.17 -16.38
N LYS A 3 38.85 -7.71 -17.40
CA LYS A 3 38.20 -6.40 -17.41
C LYS A 3 37.13 -6.43 -16.32
N ILE A 4 37.34 -5.63 -15.28
CA ILE A 4 36.39 -4.66 -14.74
C ILE A 4 34.93 -5.12 -14.84
N PHE A 5 34.35 -5.53 -13.70
CA PHE A 5 32.90 -5.52 -13.48
C PHE A 5 32.39 -4.10 -13.70
N ASN A 6 32.00 -3.76 -14.93
CA ASN A 6 31.39 -2.48 -15.23
C ASN A 6 29.89 -2.70 -15.44
N THR A 7 29.10 -1.96 -14.64
CA THR A 7 27.69 -1.59 -14.84
C THR A 7 26.66 -2.73 -14.85
N GLY A 8 26.15 -3.11 -13.68
CA GLY A 8 25.09 -4.11 -13.53
C GLY A 8 23.64 -3.58 -13.53
N PHE A 9 23.41 -2.26 -13.65
CA PHE A 9 22.07 -1.69 -13.72
C PHE A 9 21.93 -0.75 -14.92
N THR A 10 20.96 -1.02 -15.79
CA THR A 10 20.61 -0.11 -16.89
C THR A 10 19.85 1.08 -16.34
N LYS A 11 19.93 2.22 -17.04
CA LYS A 11 19.12 3.40 -16.68
C LYS A 11 17.62 3.07 -16.68
N GLU A 12 17.17 2.32 -17.67
CA GLU A 12 15.80 1.81 -17.81
C GLU A 12 15.31 1.08 -16.55
N PHE A 13 16.13 0.19 -15.98
CA PHE A 13 15.78 -0.51 -14.75
C PHE A 13 15.60 0.43 -13.54
N LEU A 14 16.48 1.44 -13.41
CA LEU A 14 16.37 2.41 -12.32
C LEU A 14 15.13 3.31 -12.48
N ASP A 15 14.77 3.62 -13.72
CA ASP A 15 13.55 4.37 -14.05
C ASP A 15 12.29 3.54 -13.70
N ASP A 16 12.26 2.25 -14.02
CA ASP A 16 11.15 1.33 -13.65
C ASP A 16 10.97 1.22 -12.13
N VAL A 17 12.09 1.13 -11.39
CA VAL A 17 12.08 1.08 -9.91
C VAL A 17 11.52 2.38 -9.32
N ALA A 18 11.88 3.53 -9.89
CA ALA A 18 11.36 4.81 -9.47
C ALA A 18 9.84 4.92 -9.73
N GLU A 19 9.37 4.45 -10.89
CA GLU A 19 7.95 4.39 -11.22
C GLU A 19 7.17 3.49 -10.24
N GLN A 20 7.69 2.30 -9.93
CA GLN A 20 7.05 1.42 -8.95
C GLN A 20 6.96 2.05 -7.55
N ARG A 21 8.01 2.78 -7.14
CA ARG A 21 8.00 3.48 -5.86
C ARG A 21 6.96 4.60 -5.85
N ASP A 22 6.86 5.37 -6.92
CA ASP A 22 5.91 6.47 -7.02
C ASP A 22 4.47 5.93 -7.07
N GLN A 23 4.24 4.84 -7.81
CA GLN A 23 2.96 4.14 -7.84
C GLN A 23 2.55 3.59 -6.47
N MET A 24 3.50 3.01 -5.71
CA MET A 24 3.25 2.56 -4.34
C MET A 24 2.73 3.70 -3.46
N TYR A 25 3.33 4.90 -3.55
CA TYR A 25 2.87 6.07 -2.79
C TYR A 25 1.48 6.54 -3.22
N ILE A 26 1.14 6.44 -4.52
CA ILE A 26 -0.21 6.72 -5.01
C ILE A 26 -1.21 5.75 -4.39
N CYS A 27 -0.95 4.44 -4.44
CA CYS A 27 -1.81 3.42 -3.84
C CYS A 27 -2.01 3.64 -2.32
N ILE A 28 -0.95 4.01 -1.59
CA ILE A 28 -1.05 4.37 -0.16
C ILE A 28 -1.97 5.58 0.04
N SER A 29 -1.79 6.63 -0.77
CA SER A 29 -2.62 7.83 -0.70
C SER A 29 -4.09 7.52 -0.99
N GLU A 30 -4.38 6.70 -2.00
CA GLU A 30 -5.74 6.30 -2.34
C GLU A 30 -6.38 5.46 -1.24
N ALA A 31 -5.65 4.49 -0.68
CA ALA A 31 -6.12 3.70 0.45
C ALA A 31 -6.44 4.57 1.68
N ASN A 32 -5.66 5.63 1.91
CA ASN A 32 -5.85 6.53 3.05
C ASN A 32 -7.08 7.44 2.91
N ARG A 33 -7.59 7.67 1.69
CA ARG A 33 -8.79 8.49 1.45
C ARG A 33 -10.07 7.87 1.98
N ALA A 34 -10.12 6.55 2.16
CA ALA A 34 -11.27 5.90 2.77
C ALA A 34 -11.44 6.34 4.24
N ASP A 35 -12.67 6.62 4.61
CA ASP A 35 -13.09 7.10 5.92
C ASP A 35 -14.38 6.41 6.38
N GLU A 36 -14.91 6.84 7.53
CA GLU A 36 -16.13 6.27 8.11
C GLU A 36 -17.39 6.53 7.27
N PHE A 37 -17.39 7.51 6.37
CA PHE A 37 -18.54 7.85 5.53
C PHE A 37 -18.52 7.14 4.17
N SER A 38 -17.35 6.63 3.78
CA SER A 38 -17.12 5.87 2.56
C SER A 38 -18.10 4.69 2.39
N THR A 39 -18.46 4.38 1.14
CA THR A 39 -19.32 3.23 0.84
C THR A 39 -18.56 1.92 1.02
N PHE A 40 -19.29 0.79 1.06
CA PHE A 40 -18.65 -0.53 1.06
C PHE A 40 -17.75 -0.75 -0.15
N ASN A 41 -18.15 -0.26 -1.32
CA ASN A 41 -17.36 -0.36 -2.54
C ASN A 41 -16.05 0.44 -2.41
N ASP A 42 -16.12 1.66 -1.88
CA ASP A 42 -14.94 2.51 -1.69
C ASP A 42 -13.95 1.87 -0.71
N ILE A 43 -14.44 1.20 0.33
CA ILE A 43 -13.61 0.46 1.29
C ILE A 43 -12.91 -0.72 0.61
N GLU A 44 -13.59 -1.46 -0.27
CA GLU A 44 -12.97 -2.58 -0.99
C GLU A 44 -11.94 -2.10 -2.03
N ILE A 45 -12.19 -0.97 -2.70
CA ILE A 45 -11.20 -0.31 -3.58
C ILE A 45 -9.97 0.10 -2.76
N ALA A 46 -10.15 0.75 -1.61
CA ALA A 46 -9.05 1.14 -0.74
C ALA A 46 -8.24 -0.06 -0.23
N ARG A 47 -8.90 -1.20 0.01
CA ARG A 47 -8.20 -2.45 0.38
C ARG A 47 -7.40 -3.04 -0.78
N ALA A 48 -7.91 -2.96 -2.00
CA ALA A 48 -7.17 -3.39 -3.19
C ALA A 48 -5.91 -2.53 -3.39
N GLN A 49 -6.04 -1.20 -3.28
CA GLN A 49 -4.91 -0.28 -3.34
C GLN A 49 -3.88 -0.54 -2.24
N LEU A 50 -4.33 -0.77 -1.02
CA LEU A 50 -3.42 -1.12 0.08
C LEU A 50 -2.69 -2.44 -0.17
N HIS A 51 -3.36 -3.43 -0.76
CA HIS A 51 -2.74 -4.71 -1.12
C HIS A 51 -1.68 -4.53 -2.21
N GLU A 52 -1.96 -3.73 -3.24
CA GLU A 52 -1.02 -3.40 -4.30
C GLU A 52 0.23 -2.69 -3.75
N ALA A 53 0.04 -1.68 -2.89
CA ALA A 53 1.14 -0.98 -2.22
C ALA A 53 2.04 -1.93 -1.41
N LYS A 54 1.45 -2.91 -0.70
CA LYS A 54 2.21 -3.93 0.05
C LYS A 54 3.06 -4.81 -0.88
N GLY A 55 2.53 -5.16 -2.05
CA GLY A 55 3.28 -5.90 -3.07
C GLY A 55 4.51 -5.14 -3.56
N MET A 56 4.32 -3.88 -3.94
CA MET A 56 5.42 -3.01 -4.38
C MET A 56 6.45 -2.77 -3.27
N TYR A 57 6.00 -2.52 -2.04
CA TYR A 57 6.87 -2.41 -0.88
C TYR A 57 7.75 -3.65 -0.68
N ALA A 58 7.18 -4.85 -0.77
CA ALA A 58 7.92 -6.09 -0.60
C ALA A 58 9.02 -6.26 -1.67
N VAL A 59 8.70 -5.92 -2.93
CA VAL A 59 9.67 -5.95 -4.04
C VAL A 59 10.79 -4.94 -3.81
N LEU A 60 10.45 -3.66 -3.58
CA LEU A 60 11.43 -2.58 -3.41
C LEU A 60 12.32 -2.79 -2.18
N SER A 61 11.75 -3.30 -1.09
CA SER A 61 12.49 -3.63 0.13
C SER A 61 13.44 -4.81 -0.09
N GLY A 62 12.96 -5.88 -0.75
CA GLY A 62 13.76 -7.08 -1.05
C GLY A 62 14.92 -6.82 -2.02
N LEU A 63 14.74 -5.88 -2.95
CA LEU A 63 15.79 -5.43 -3.87
C LEU A 63 16.77 -4.43 -3.23
N GLY A 64 16.49 -3.93 -2.02
CA GLY A 64 17.36 -2.97 -1.33
C GLY A 64 17.25 -1.53 -1.83
N PHE A 65 16.14 -1.17 -2.51
CA PHE A 65 15.89 0.20 -3.00
C PHE A 65 15.24 1.13 -1.99
N LEU A 66 14.93 0.62 -0.80
CA LEU A 66 14.43 1.42 0.32
C LEU A 66 15.51 1.52 1.41
N SER A 67 15.70 2.73 1.94
CA SER A 67 16.52 2.91 3.13
C SER A 67 15.85 2.26 4.34
N ASP A 68 16.60 1.98 5.41
CA ASP A 68 16.02 1.39 6.61
C ASP A 68 14.96 2.30 7.26
N ILE A 69 15.17 3.62 7.18
CA ILE A 69 14.20 4.64 7.64
C ILE A 69 12.92 4.58 6.80
N ASP A 70 13.05 4.48 5.47
CA ASP A 70 11.90 4.38 4.57
C ASP A 70 11.14 3.06 4.81
N LYS A 71 11.86 1.95 5.00
CA LYS A 71 11.26 0.65 5.30
C LYS A 71 10.41 0.71 6.57
N GLU A 72 10.96 1.23 7.65
CA GLU A 72 10.23 1.35 8.92
C GLU A 72 9.01 2.27 8.77
N THR A 73 9.18 3.41 8.11
CA THR A 73 8.11 4.41 7.93
C THR A 73 6.96 3.86 7.09
N ILE A 74 7.27 3.28 5.92
CA ILE A 74 6.28 2.72 5.01
C ILE A 74 5.61 1.50 5.65
N SER A 75 6.36 0.62 6.32
CA SER A 75 5.79 -0.55 7.00
C SER A 75 4.75 -0.13 8.06
N LYS A 76 5.08 0.86 8.89
CA LYS A 76 4.15 1.38 9.91
C LYS A 76 2.90 1.99 9.27
N GLU A 77 3.06 2.73 8.18
CA GLU A 77 1.93 3.33 7.48
C GLU A 77 1.01 2.26 6.85
N LEU A 78 1.58 1.23 6.23
CA LEU A 78 0.81 0.11 5.67
C LEU A 78 0.05 -0.68 6.75
N GLU A 79 0.65 -0.88 7.92
CA GLU A 79 -0.01 -1.49 9.08
C GLU A 79 -1.15 -0.62 9.60
N ARG A 80 -0.89 0.67 9.83
CA ARG A 80 -1.89 1.65 10.28
C ARG A 80 -3.10 1.68 9.34
N LEU A 81 -2.88 1.71 8.03
CA LEU A 81 -3.97 1.68 7.04
C LEU A 81 -4.73 0.36 7.03
N THR A 82 -4.04 -0.76 7.27
CA THR A 82 -4.69 -2.07 7.39
C THR A 82 -5.68 -2.08 8.55
N GLU A 83 -5.24 -1.63 9.72
CA GLU A 83 -6.07 -1.55 10.92
C GLU A 83 -7.26 -0.60 10.72
N LYS A 84 -6.99 0.59 10.15
CA LYS A 84 -8.02 1.60 9.83
C LYS A 84 -9.13 1.01 8.93
N LEU A 85 -8.77 0.36 7.83
CA LEU A 85 -9.75 -0.20 6.89
C LEU A 85 -10.55 -1.37 7.49
N ILE A 86 -9.90 -2.21 8.31
CA ILE A 86 -10.58 -3.28 9.06
C ILE A 86 -11.61 -2.68 10.03
N TYR A 87 -11.22 -1.63 10.76
CA TYR A 87 -12.11 -0.95 11.69
C TYR A 87 -13.34 -0.37 10.99
N ILE A 88 -13.16 0.43 9.94
CA ILE A 88 -14.25 1.04 9.18
C ILE A 88 -15.21 -0.05 8.66
N ARG A 89 -14.68 -1.14 8.10
CA ARG A 89 -15.50 -2.26 7.61
C ARG A 89 -16.34 -2.91 8.72
N ARG A 90 -15.75 -3.15 9.90
CA ARG A 90 -16.47 -3.71 11.06
C ARG A 90 -17.59 -2.78 11.52
N GLU A 91 -17.32 -1.48 11.57
CA GLU A 91 -18.31 -0.51 12.04
C GLU A 91 -19.48 -0.37 11.07
N LYS A 92 -19.22 -0.36 9.76
CA LYS A 92 -20.27 -0.44 8.73
C LYS A 92 -21.12 -1.71 8.86
N HIS A 93 -20.49 -2.86 9.14
CA HIS A 93 -21.22 -4.10 9.36
C HIS A 93 -22.12 -4.02 10.61
N ARG A 94 -21.67 -3.38 11.70
CA ARG A 94 -22.49 -3.20 12.91
C ARG A 94 -23.72 -2.33 12.66
N MET A 95 -23.56 -1.21 11.96
CA MET A 95 -24.69 -0.32 11.62
C MET A 95 -25.76 -1.04 10.80
N ASN A 96 -25.37 -1.83 9.80
CA ASN A 96 -26.29 -2.64 9.02
C ASN A 96 -27.01 -3.69 9.88
N GLY A 97 -26.32 -4.28 10.88
CA GLY A 97 -26.91 -5.25 11.81
C GLY A 97 -27.94 -4.66 12.77
N ILE A 98 -27.79 -3.40 13.18
CA ILE A 98 -28.77 -2.70 14.03
C ILE A 98 -30.03 -2.36 13.22
N LEU A 99 -29.88 -1.84 12.00
CA LEU A 99 -30.99 -1.49 11.11
C LEU A 99 -31.88 -2.68 10.74
N MET A 100 -31.32 -3.90 10.68
CA MET A 100 -32.10 -5.13 10.40
C MET A 100 -32.87 -5.68 11.61
N ARG A 101 -32.58 -5.23 12.85
CA ARG A 101 -33.31 -5.69 14.05
C ARG A 101 -34.48 -4.79 14.43
N THR A 102 -34.56 -3.60 13.87
CA THR A 102 -35.64 -2.61 14.11
C THR A 102 -36.64 -2.53 12.96
N ARG A 103 -36.65 -3.51 12.04
CA ARG A 103 -37.69 -3.71 11.04
C ARG A 103 -38.53 -4.92 11.38
#